data_AF-A0A3M7RFB5-F1
#
_entry.id   AF-A0A3M7RFB5-F1
#
_cell.length_a   1.000
_cell.length_b   1.000
_cell.length_c   1.000
_cell.angle_alpha   90.00
_cell.angle_beta   90.00
_cell.angle_gamma   90.00
#
_symmetry.space_group_name_H-M   'P 1'
#
loop_
_entity.id
_entity.type
_entity.pdbx_description
1 polymer ?
#
loop_
_entity_poly.entity_id
_entity_poly.type
_entity_poly.pdbx_seq_one_letter_code
_entity_poly.pdbx_strand_id
1 'polypeptide(L)'
;MINEKLSEIAQILCDLDSDRLVRNVDYKLNLQREIDLRELRLDQDNDGISDLIEEFKTMMGRPLFEFFDFEKIISRRTYKTFFRLFNNYNEEINKQEIETYRESREQDDFIDACMETELMKEAHRFLVREEKAPEDEEEFKKMLDDIWFDFYGRSDKEL
;
A
#
# COMPACT_ATOMS: atom_id res chain seq x y z
N MET A 1 6.54 -25.11 1.55
CA MET A 1 6.87 -25.18 2.99
C MET A 1 6.46 -23.84 3.59
N ILE A 2 5.57 -23.82 4.57
CA ILE A 2 5.13 -22.58 5.21
C ILE A 2 6.22 -22.14 6.20
N ASN A 3 6.57 -20.85 6.19
CA ASN A 3 7.46 -20.30 7.20
C ASN A 3 6.63 -19.96 8.44
N GLU A 4 6.62 -20.87 9.41
CA GLU A 4 5.80 -20.77 10.64
C GLU A 4 6.11 -19.48 11.41
N LYS A 5 7.40 -19.14 11.52
CA LYS A 5 7.86 -17.94 12.22
C LYS A 5 7.34 -16.65 11.60
N LEU A 6 7.47 -16.53 10.27
CA LEU A 6 6.95 -15.36 9.55
C LEU A 6 5.41 -15.31 9.59
N SER A 7 4.75 -16.48 9.62
CA SER A 7 3.29 -16.55 9.74
C SER A 7 2.81 -16.06 11.12
N GLU A 8 3.51 -16.45 12.18
CA GLU A 8 3.20 -16.03 13.56
C GLU A 8 3.36 -14.53 13.74
N ILE A 9 4.51 -13.97 13.36
CA ILE A 9 4.73 -12.51 13.48
C ILE A 9 3.76 -11.74 12.59
N ALA A 10 3.46 -12.20 11.37
CA ALA A 10 2.49 -11.53 10.50
C ALA A 10 1.10 -11.44 11.15
N GLN A 11 0.64 -12.50 11.82
CA GLN A 11 -0.62 -12.48 12.54
C GLN A 11 -0.59 -11.48 13.71
N ILE A 12 0.50 -11.46 14.49
CA ILE A 12 0.67 -10.50 15.59
C ILE A 12 0.62 -9.06 15.07
N LEU A 13 1.34 -8.77 13.98
CA LEU A 13 1.35 -7.43 13.37
C LEU A 13 -0.04 -7.06 12.84
N CYS A 14 -0.76 -8.00 12.21
CA CYS A 14 -2.15 -7.77 11.81
C CYS A 14 -3.04 -7.44 13.02
N ASP A 15 -2.89 -8.14 14.14
CA ASP A 15 -3.72 -7.88 15.32
C ASP A 15 -3.40 -6.54 15.99
N LEU A 16 -2.14 -6.08 15.88
CA LEU A 16 -1.68 -4.77 16.37
C LEU A 16 -1.99 -3.59 15.44
N ASP A 17 -2.43 -3.84 14.20
CA ASP A 17 -2.77 -2.80 13.24
C ASP A 17 -4.04 -2.04 13.64
N SER A 18 -3.87 -1.03 14.50
CA SER A 18 -4.93 -0.13 14.94
C SER A 18 -5.40 0.82 13.85
N ASP A 19 -4.55 1.09 12.86
CA ASP A 19 -4.84 1.99 11.76
C ASP A 19 -5.50 1.28 10.57
N ARG A 20 -5.71 -0.05 10.63
CA ARG A 20 -6.41 -0.80 9.60
C ARG A 20 -7.76 -0.18 9.24
N LEU A 21 -8.01 -0.06 7.94
CA LEU A 21 -9.32 0.37 7.44
C LEU A 21 -10.34 -0.76 7.54
N VAL A 22 -11.55 -0.43 7.98
CA VAL A 22 -12.64 -1.40 8.16
C VAL A 22 -13.60 -1.33 6.97
N ARG A 23 -13.80 -2.46 6.30
CA ARG A 23 -14.75 -2.58 5.19
C ARG A 23 -16.18 -2.27 5.66
N ASN A 24 -16.91 -1.53 4.83
CA ASN A 24 -18.26 -0.98 5.07
C ASN A 24 -18.34 0.06 6.20
N VAL A 25 -17.19 0.50 6.74
CA VAL A 25 -17.11 1.59 7.71
C VAL A 25 -16.24 2.71 7.16
N ASP A 26 -14.99 2.42 6.80
CA ASP A 26 -14.05 3.38 6.24
C ASP A 26 -14.09 3.39 4.70
N TYR A 27 -14.42 2.26 4.08
CA TYR A 27 -14.52 2.12 2.63
C TYR A 27 -15.47 1.00 2.23
N LYS A 28 -16.02 1.06 1.01
CA LYS A 28 -16.85 0.00 0.41
C LYS A 28 -16.31 -0.35 -0.96
N LEU A 29 -16.09 -1.63 -1.20
CA LEU A 29 -15.64 -2.15 -2.49
C LEU A 29 -16.82 -2.65 -3.32
N ASN A 30 -16.88 -2.21 -4.57
CA ASN A 30 -17.63 -2.82 -5.63
C ASN A 30 -16.71 -3.85 -6.32
N LEU A 31 -16.70 -5.08 -5.80
CA LEU A 31 -15.85 -6.17 -6.31
C LEU A 31 -16.21 -6.62 -7.74
N GLN A 32 -17.28 -6.04 -8.30
CA GLN A 32 -17.90 -6.49 -9.54
C GLN A 32 -18.33 -7.97 -9.42
N ARG A 33 -18.93 -8.52 -10.48
CA ARG A 33 -19.26 -9.95 -10.57
C ARG A 33 -18.17 -10.66 -11.37
N GLU A 34 -17.83 -11.88 -10.98
CA GLU A 34 -17.08 -12.79 -11.83
C GLU A 34 -17.93 -13.14 -13.06
N ILE A 35 -17.39 -12.85 -14.24
CA ILE A 35 -18.05 -13.18 -15.50
C ILE A 35 -17.42 -14.43 -16.03
N ASP A 36 -18.19 -15.51 -16.02
CA ASP A 36 -17.81 -16.69 -16.77
C ASP A 36 -17.93 -16.36 -18.26
N LEU A 37 -16.79 -16.22 -18.93
CA LEU A 37 -16.71 -15.96 -20.38
C LEU A 37 -17.40 -17.06 -21.22
N ARG A 38 -17.80 -18.19 -20.62
CA ARG A 38 -18.62 -19.23 -21.23
C ARG A 38 -20.10 -18.84 -21.32
N GLU A 39 -20.61 -17.99 -20.41
CA GLU A 39 -21.97 -17.41 -20.49
C GLU A 39 -22.10 -16.46 -21.70
N LEU A 40 -21.00 -15.88 -22.19
CA LEU A 40 -20.96 -15.02 -23.38
C LEU A 40 -20.89 -15.78 -24.71
N ARG A 41 -20.69 -17.10 -24.68
CA ARG A 41 -20.48 -17.94 -25.90
C ARG A 41 -21.68 -18.80 -26.28
N LEU A 42 -22.72 -18.84 -25.44
CA LEU A 42 -23.95 -19.56 -25.73
C LEU A 42 -24.96 -18.52 -26.22
N ASP A 43 -25.45 -18.71 -27.45
CA ASP A 43 -26.56 -18.00 -28.09
C ASP A 43 -26.20 -16.81 -29.02
N GLN A 44 -25.46 -17.06 -30.10
CA GLN A 44 -25.24 -16.07 -31.18
C GLN A 44 -26.52 -15.55 -31.87
N ASP A 45 -27.71 -16.05 -31.49
CA ASP A 45 -29.00 -15.74 -32.13
C ASP A 45 -30.02 -15.08 -31.17
N ASN A 46 -29.64 -14.53 -30.01
CA ASN A 46 -30.60 -14.06 -29.02
C ASN A 46 -30.38 -12.60 -28.57
N ASP A 47 -31.44 -11.79 -28.63
CA ASP A 47 -31.50 -10.37 -28.26
C ASP A 47 -30.98 -10.09 -26.82
N GLY A 48 -30.94 -11.10 -25.96
CA GLY A 48 -30.43 -11.03 -24.58
C GLY A 48 -28.90 -10.91 -24.43
N ILE A 49 -28.10 -11.22 -25.47
CA ILE A 49 -26.64 -11.02 -25.41
C ILE A 49 -26.30 -9.53 -25.43
N SER A 50 -27.06 -8.71 -26.16
CA SER A 50 -26.84 -7.27 -26.23
C SER A 50 -27.04 -6.61 -24.86
N ASP A 51 -28.10 -6.99 -24.14
CA ASP A 51 -28.40 -6.47 -22.80
C ASP A 51 -27.33 -6.90 -21.79
N LEU A 52 -26.82 -8.14 -21.86
CA LEU A 52 -25.75 -8.63 -21.00
C LEU A 52 -24.41 -7.92 -21.27
N ILE A 53 -24.08 -7.66 -22.55
CA ILE A 53 -22.87 -6.90 -22.94
C ILE A 53 -22.98 -5.44 -22.47
N GLU A 54 -24.16 -4.83 -22.56
CA GLU A 54 -24.37 -3.45 -22.14
C GLU A 54 -24.34 -3.32 -20.60
N GLU A 55 -24.94 -4.27 -19.88
CA GLU A 55 -24.81 -4.39 -18.42
C GLU A 55 -23.34 -4.59 -18.02
N PHE A 56 -22.60 -5.44 -18.75
CA PHE A 56 -21.18 -5.67 -18.51
C PHE A 56 -20.32 -4.41 -18.72
N LYS A 57 -20.50 -3.70 -19.84
CA LYS A 57 -19.83 -2.41 -20.07
C LYS A 57 -20.16 -1.40 -18.96
N THR A 58 -21.43 -1.37 -18.53
CA THR A 58 -21.88 -0.53 -17.43
C THR A 58 -21.22 -0.91 -16.11
N MET A 59 -20.97 -2.19 -15.85
CA MET A 59 -20.28 -2.67 -14.64
C MET A 59 -18.77 -2.43 -14.67
N MET A 60 -18.11 -2.63 -15.82
CA MET A 60 -16.67 -2.34 -15.99
C MET A 60 -16.33 -0.86 -15.86
N GLY A 61 -17.30 0.03 -16.12
CA GLY A 61 -17.15 1.47 -15.91
C GLY A 61 -17.26 1.92 -14.45
N ARG A 62 -17.62 1.04 -13.52
CA ARG A 62 -17.80 1.43 -12.10
C ARG A 62 -16.46 1.37 -11.34
N PRO A 63 -16.16 2.38 -10.51
CA PRO A 63 -14.94 2.37 -9.70
C PRO A 63 -14.96 1.20 -8.70
N LEU A 64 -13.77 0.68 -8.38
CA LEU A 64 -13.59 -0.37 -7.37
C LEU A 64 -14.05 0.11 -5.98
N PHE A 65 -13.78 1.37 -5.64
CA PHE A 65 -14.30 1.99 -4.42
C PHE A 65 -15.67 2.59 -4.72
N GLU A 66 -16.72 1.97 -4.19
CA GLU A 66 -18.07 2.56 -4.18
C GLU A 66 -18.14 3.70 -3.16
N PHE A 67 -17.40 3.57 -2.07
CA PHE A 67 -17.31 4.56 -1.00
C PHE A 67 -15.91 4.53 -0.40
N PHE A 68 -15.40 5.70 -0.02
CA PHE A 68 -14.14 5.87 0.68
C PHE A 68 -14.22 7.13 1.53
N ASP A 69 -14.14 7.00 2.86
CA ASP A 69 -14.20 8.12 3.79
C ASP A 69 -12.83 8.81 3.87
N PHE A 70 -12.50 9.57 2.82
CA PHE A 70 -11.18 10.18 2.68
C PHE A 70 -10.83 11.09 3.85
N GLU A 71 -11.77 11.92 4.30
CA GLU A 71 -11.58 12.87 5.41
C GLU A 71 -11.25 12.15 6.72
N LYS A 72 -11.98 11.07 7.04
CA LYS A 72 -11.69 10.27 8.23
C LYS A 72 -10.34 9.58 8.12
N ILE A 73 -9.99 9.05 6.95
CA ILE A 73 -8.75 8.29 6.75
C ILE A 73 -7.53 9.21 6.82
N ILE A 74 -7.55 10.35 6.13
CA ILE A 74 -6.45 11.32 6.13
C ILE A 74 -6.29 12.05 7.47
N SER A 75 -7.27 11.94 8.37
CA SER A 75 -7.12 12.42 9.75
C SER A 75 -6.18 11.57 10.59
N ARG A 76 -5.97 10.29 10.22
CA ARG A 76 -5.02 9.39 10.88
C ARG A 76 -3.60 9.79 10.50
N ARG A 77 -2.70 9.88 11.48
CA ARG A 77 -1.35 10.42 11.28
C ARG A 77 -0.55 9.65 10.23
N THR A 78 -0.56 8.32 10.30
CA THR A 78 0.15 7.41 9.37
C THR A 78 -0.29 7.61 7.92
N TYR A 79 -1.60 7.63 7.67
CA TYR A 79 -2.13 7.93 6.33
C TYR A 79 -1.81 9.37 5.91
N LYS A 80 -1.96 10.34 6.79
CA LYS A 80 -1.66 11.74 6.48
C LYS A 80 -0.23 11.94 6.00
N THR A 81 0.75 11.37 6.69
CA THR A 81 2.16 11.48 6.32
C THR A 81 2.45 10.64 5.08
N PHE A 82 1.87 9.46 4.95
CA PHE A 82 1.98 8.64 3.74
C PHE A 82 1.50 9.36 2.47
N PHE A 83 0.33 10.01 2.53
CA PHE A 83 -0.23 10.75 1.39
C PHE A 83 0.64 11.95 0.97
N ARG A 84 1.38 12.57 1.90
CA ARG A 84 2.34 13.64 1.58
C ARG A 84 3.52 13.14 0.77
N LEU A 85 3.85 11.85 0.82
CA LEU A 85 4.91 11.29 -0.03
C LEU A 85 4.50 11.25 -1.51
N PHE A 86 3.20 11.16 -1.81
CA PHE A 86 2.74 11.03 -3.19
C PHE A 86 3.04 12.25 -4.06
N ASN A 87 3.10 13.45 -3.48
CA ASN A 87 3.48 14.64 -4.24
C ASN A 87 4.97 14.72 -4.58
N ASN A 88 5.79 13.79 -4.10
CA ASN A 88 7.24 13.78 -4.32
C ASN A 88 7.60 13.03 -5.62
N TYR A 89 6.69 12.22 -6.15
CA TYR A 89 6.92 11.46 -7.37
C TYR A 89 6.75 12.33 -8.61
N ASN A 90 7.80 12.40 -9.43
CA ASN A 90 7.76 13.03 -10.73
C ASN A 90 7.52 11.99 -11.83
N GLU A 91 6.50 12.20 -12.67
CA GLU A 91 6.18 11.31 -13.79
C GLU A 91 7.25 11.33 -14.89
N GLU A 92 8.12 12.35 -14.92
CA GLU A 92 9.16 12.52 -15.93
C GLU A 92 10.41 11.67 -15.66
N ILE A 93 10.44 10.46 -16.22
CA ILE A 93 11.51 9.45 -16.09
C ILE A 93 12.91 9.93 -16.57
N ASN A 94 12.96 11.00 -17.37
CA ASN A 94 14.22 11.49 -17.98
C ASN A 94 14.95 12.56 -17.16
N LYS A 95 14.43 12.94 -15.99
CA LYS A 95 15.10 13.86 -15.08
C LYS A 95 15.78 13.08 -13.97
N GLN A 96 16.98 13.52 -13.61
CA GLN A 96 17.62 13.04 -12.39
C GLN A 96 16.68 13.33 -11.22
N GLU A 97 16.35 12.30 -10.44
CA GLU A 97 15.62 12.47 -9.20
C GLU A 97 16.51 13.26 -8.24
N ILE A 98 16.02 14.43 -7.83
CA ILE A 98 16.69 15.28 -6.84
C ILE A 98 15.74 15.36 -5.68
N GLU A 99 16.12 14.75 -4.57
CA GLU A 99 15.43 14.96 -3.33
C GLU A 99 15.64 16.40 -2.84
N THR A 100 14.54 17.07 -2.55
CA THR A 100 14.52 18.36 -1.89
C THR A 100 14.50 18.16 -0.37
N TYR A 101 15.01 19.16 0.37
CA TYR A 101 14.93 19.16 1.83
C TYR A 101 13.50 18.97 2.38
N ARG A 102 12.49 19.40 1.61
CA ARG A 102 11.09 19.21 1.99
C ARG A 102 10.66 17.74 1.88
N GLU A 103 11.10 17.05 0.84
CA GLU A 103 10.76 15.64 0.59
C GLU A 103 11.42 14.73 1.62
N SER A 104 12.70 14.95 1.92
CA SER A 104 13.41 14.27 3.03
C SER A 104 12.68 14.45 4.36
N ARG A 105 12.22 15.66 4.68
CA ARG A 105 11.43 15.89 5.90
C ARG A 105 10.07 15.18 5.87
N GLU A 106 9.45 15.03 4.70
CA GLU A 106 8.18 14.30 4.55
C GLU A 106 8.38 12.79 4.74
N GLN A 107 9.54 12.25 4.36
CA GLN A 107 9.97 10.87 4.64
C GLN A 107 10.21 10.67 6.13
N ASP A 108 10.97 11.55 6.78
CA ASP A 108 11.20 11.53 8.24
C ASP A 108 9.86 11.54 9.00
N ASP A 109 8.96 12.47 8.65
CA ASP A 109 7.62 12.59 9.25
C ASP A 109 6.82 11.28 9.11
N PHE A 110 6.99 10.55 7.99
CA PHE A 110 6.31 9.28 7.73
C PHE A 110 6.93 8.12 8.52
N ILE A 111 8.26 8.02 8.57
CA ILE A 111 8.96 7.02 9.38
C ILE A 111 8.59 7.18 10.85
N ASP A 112 8.64 8.42 11.37
CA ASP A 112 8.25 8.72 12.75
C ASP A 112 6.79 8.32 13.03
N ALA A 113 5.87 8.64 12.11
CA ALA A 113 4.47 8.24 12.25
C ALA A 113 4.30 6.71 12.30
N CYS A 114 5.07 5.97 11.52
CA CYS A 114 5.08 4.51 11.57
C CYS A 114 5.64 3.99 12.90
N MET A 115 6.78 4.52 13.35
CA MET A 115 7.47 4.10 14.59
C MET A 115 6.64 4.34 15.86
N GLU A 116 5.72 5.30 15.84
CA GLU A 116 4.79 5.51 16.95
C GLU A 116 3.77 4.37 17.13
N THR A 117 3.49 3.60 16.08
CA THR A 117 2.51 2.50 16.12
C THR A 117 3.03 1.30 16.90
N GLU A 118 2.13 0.60 17.60
CA GLU A 118 2.50 -0.65 18.29
C GLU A 118 2.90 -1.76 17.32
N LEU A 119 2.34 -1.75 16.11
CA LEU A 119 2.73 -2.64 15.01
C LEU A 119 4.22 -2.48 14.70
N MET A 120 4.68 -1.25 14.44
CA MET A 120 6.07 -1.04 14.02
C MET A 120 7.05 -1.29 15.16
N LYS A 121 6.65 -0.98 16.40
CA LYS A 121 7.45 -1.33 17.60
C LYS A 121 7.60 -2.84 17.75
N GLU A 122 6.57 -3.64 17.49
CA GLU A 122 6.71 -5.11 17.52
C GLU A 122 7.54 -5.63 16.34
N ALA A 123 7.39 -5.04 15.15
CA ALA A 123 8.24 -5.38 14.01
C ALA A 123 9.73 -5.09 14.31
N HIS A 124 10.04 -3.96 14.92
CA HIS A 124 11.40 -3.61 15.35
C HIS A 124 11.93 -4.62 16.39
N ARG A 125 11.16 -4.91 17.46
CA ARG A 125 11.52 -5.93 18.46
C ARG A 125 11.78 -7.29 17.83
N PHE A 126 10.96 -7.70 16.87
CA PHE A 126 11.16 -8.95 16.15
C PHE A 126 12.48 -8.92 15.36
N LEU A 127 12.74 -7.87 14.57
CA LEU A 127 13.96 -7.76 13.77
C LEU A 127 15.23 -7.71 14.64
N VAL A 128 15.19 -7.06 15.80
CA VAL A 128 16.29 -7.06 16.77
C VAL A 128 16.56 -8.47 17.30
N ARG A 129 15.51 -9.23 17.69
CA ARG A 129 15.64 -10.64 18.11
C ARG A 129 16.21 -11.54 17.01
N GLU A 130 15.97 -11.20 15.74
CA GLU A 130 16.51 -11.89 14.58
C GLU A 130 17.92 -11.44 14.16
N GLU A 131 18.52 -10.50 14.89
CA GLU A 131 19.81 -9.88 14.54
C GLU A 131 19.78 -9.27 13.12
N LYS A 132 18.63 -8.70 12.73
CA LYS A 132 18.40 -8.05 11.43
C LYS A 132 18.24 -6.55 11.50
N ALA A 133 18.13 -5.97 12.69
CA ALA A 133 18.02 -4.54 12.90
C ALA A 133 18.82 -4.09 14.14
N PRO A 134 19.30 -2.84 14.18
CA PRO A 134 19.89 -2.26 15.38
C PRO A 134 18.85 -2.14 16.50
N GLU A 135 19.31 -2.22 17.75
CA GLU A 135 18.43 -2.07 18.93
C GLU A 135 18.05 -0.60 19.17
N ASP A 136 18.94 0.34 18.80
CA ASP A 136 18.66 1.77 18.88
C ASP A 136 17.59 2.20 17.87
N GLU A 137 16.61 2.99 18.34
CA GLU A 137 15.47 3.40 17.53
C GLU A 137 15.88 4.35 16.39
N GLU A 138 16.81 5.27 16.64
CA GLU A 138 17.26 6.24 15.63
C GLU A 138 18.13 5.57 14.57
N GLU A 139 18.98 4.62 14.96
CA GLU A 139 19.68 3.76 14.00
C GLU A 139 18.71 2.91 13.17
N PHE A 140 17.61 2.44 13.77
CA PHE A 140 16.60 1.69 13.04
C PHE A 140 15.80 2.57 12.08
N LYS A 141 15.43 3.79 12.46
CA LYS A 141 14.81 4.78 11.56
C LYS A 141 15.70 5.07 10.36
N LYS A 142 17.01 5.28 10.60
CA LYS A 142 17.99 5.43 9.53
C LYS A 142 18.04 4.21 8.62
N MET A 143 18.03 3.00 9.19
CA MET A 143 17.97 1.78 8.38
C MET A 143 16.70 1.69 7.52
N LEU A 144 15.55 2.15 8.03
CA LEU A 144 14.31 2.21 7.25
C LEU A 144 14.42 3.23 6.11
N ASP A 145 15.00 4.39 6.38
CA ASP A 145 15.27 5.43 5.39
C ASP A 145 16.16 4.91 4.25
N ASP A 146 17.29 4.28 4.60
CA ASP A 146 18.23 3.68 3.65
C ASP A 146 17.57 2.58 2.78
N ILE A 147 16.59 1.84 3.31
CA ILE A 147 15.89 0.75 2.58
C ILE A 147 14.82 1.30 1.64
N TRP A 148 14.05 2.30 2.06
CA TRP A 148 12.81 2.70 1.40
C TRP A 148 12.94 3.98 0.59
N PHE A 149 13.84 4.89 0.95
CA PHE A 149 13.91 6.23 0.38
C PHE A 149 15.26 6.57 -0.25
N ASP A 150 16.33 5.85 0.06
CA ASP A 150 17.62 6.07 -0.59
C ASP A 150 17.59 5.68 -2.09
N PHE A 151 18.30 6.47 -2.90
CA PHE A 151 18.34 6.28 -4.35
C PHE A 151 19.30 5.15 -4.70
N TYR A 152 18.75 4.03 -5.17
CA TYR A 152 19.56 2.93 -5.69
C TYR A 152 19.61 2.91 -7.22
N GLY A 153 20.79 3.14 -7.78
CA GLY A 153 21.06 2.96 -9.21
C GLY A 153 21.07 1.48 -9.59
N ARG A 154 20.12 1.05 -10.43
CA ARG A 154 19.99 -0.36 -10.87
C ARG A 154 20.99 -0.78 -11.96
N SER A 155 21.92 0.10 -12.34
CA SER A 155 22.94 -0.21 -13.36
C SER A 155 24.29 -0.49 -12.71
N ASP A 156 24.85 -1.68 -12.98
CA ASP A 156 26.23 -2.08 -12.65
C ASP A 156 27.28 -1.32 -13.47
N LYS A 157 27.23 0.02 -13.47
CA LYS A 157 28.31 0.83 -14.00
C LYS A 157 28.90 1.66 -12.88
N GLU A 158 30.01 1.14 -12.36
CA GLU A 158 31.08 1.95 -11.77
C GLU A 158 31.23 3.23 -12.62
N LEU A 159 30.97 4.38 -11.99
CA LEU A 159 31.34 5.70 -12.49
C LEU A 159 32.72 6.06 -11.97
#